data_AF-A0A2E3PSD6-F1
#
_entry.id   AF-A0A2E3PSD6-F1
#
_cell.length_a   1.000
_cell.length_b   1.000
_cell.length_c   1.000
_cell.angle_alpha   90.00
_cell.angle_beta   90.00
_cell.angle_gamma   90.00
#
_symmetry.space_group_name_H-M   'P 1'
#
loop_
_entity.id
_entity.type
_entity.pdbx_description
1 polymer ?
#
loop_
_entity_poly.entity_id
_entity_poly.type
_entity_poly.pdbx_seq_one_letter_code
_entity_poly.pdbx_strand_id
1 'polypeptide(L)'
;MLRFWRASRPNRYEAAVAAQSSLMHLSQAALKRQISEADGQALFRHEGQLQLYEGARAFRASLAGWELRRRHGVRFDLLESPEAIAEIQPGLDRRFTHAGYTPDWINICDPSRWLTRLRTVLAARGATFEQASVQRLLPRRDAIEIETTGAPLLASRVVVAAGAWSHHLAASLGDRIPLETERGYNTTLPDPAFDIKTHLTFPAHGFVVTRIGDGIRVGGAVELGGLTLPPNYRRADILLDKAKRFLPGLNGQGGRRWMGFRPSLPDSLPVIDHSPRDRRVVYAFGHGHLGLTQSAGTAELVADLVADTPPPFDLHAFSANRFQRAHS
;
A
#
# COMPACT_ATOMS: atom_id res chain seq x y z
N MET A 1 2.45 11.89 17.78
CA MET A 1 1.85 10.97 18.79
C MET A 1 0.41 11.34 19.21
N LEU A 2 0.10 12.59 19.59
CA LEU A 2 -1.28 12.98 20.00
C LEU A 2 -2.37 12.73 18.92
N ARG A 3 -2.04 12.90 17.63
CA ARG A 3 -2.99 12.63 16.53
C ARG A 3 -3.28 11.13 16.35
N PHE A 4 -2.25 10.28 16.44
CA PHE A 4 -2.39 8.82 16.45
C PHE A 4 -3.29 8.34 17.60
N TRP A 5 -3.04 8.82 18.82
CA TRP A 5 -3.87 8.48 19.98
C TRP A 5 -5.35 8.90 19.82
N ARG A 6 -5.61 10.09 19.26
CA ARG A 6 -6.98 10.54 18.96
C ARG A 6 -7.65 9.71 17.86
N ALA A 7 -6.89 9.19 16.90
CA ALA A 7 -7.40 8.31 15.84
C ALA A 7 -7.74 6.90 16.37
N SER A 8 -7.09 6.45 17.43
CA SER A 8 -7.35 5.15 18.08
C SER A 8 -8.58 5.12 19.01
N ARG A 9 -9.42 6.17 19.04
CA ARG A 9 -10.67 6.15 19.81
C ARG A 9 -11.69 5.19 19.17
N PRO A 10 -12.46 4.40 19.95
CA PRO A 10 -13.33 3.33 19.41
C PRO A 10 -14.24 3.77 18.24
N ASN A 11 -15.00 4.85 18.40
CA ASN A 11 -15.91 5.34 17.35
C ASN A 11 -15.17 5.80 16.07
N ARG A 12 -13.95 6.34 16.21
CA ARG A 12 -13.13 6.75 15.06
C ARG A 12 -12.48 5.56 14.37
N TYR A 13 -12.13 4.54 15.15
CA TYR A 13 -11.61 3.28 14.63
C TYR A 13 -12.67 2.55 13.80
N GLU A 14 -13.90 2.43 14.30
CA GLU A 14 -15.00 1.78 13.56
C GLU A 14 -15.32 2.51 12.24
N ALA A 15 -15.43 3.84 12.28
CA ALA A 15 -15.65 4.65 11.08
C ALA A 15 -14.50 4.49 10.07
N ALA A 16 -13.25 4.44 10.54
CA ALA A 16 -12.09 4.22 9.68
C ALA A 16 -12.10 2.80 9.07
N VAL A 17 -12.48 1.78 9.84
CA VAL A 17 -12.61 0.40 9.34
C VAL A 17 -13.70 0.32 8.27
N ALA A 18 -14.85 0.96 8.47
CA ALA A 18 -15.94 0.98 7.49
C ALA A 18 -15.53 1.68 6.19
N ALA A 19 -14.90 2.87 6.29
CA ALA A 19 -14.38 3.59 5.13
C ALA A 19 -13.33 2.74 4.39
N GLN A 20 -12.37 2.18 5.12
CA GLN A 20 -11.33 1.33 4.57
C GLN A 20 -11.90 0.08 3.88
N SER A 21 -12.91 -0.56 4.46
CA SER A 21 -13.60 -1.71 3.86
C SER A 21 -14.29 -1.33 2.55
N SER A 22 -14.96 -0.18 2.49
CA SER A 22 -15.61 0.33 1.27
C SER A 22 -14.58 0.56 0.15
N LEU A 23 -13.46 1.19 0.46
CA LEU A 23 -12.36 1.39 -0.50
C LEU A 23 -11.71 0.06 -0.92
N MET A 24 -11.57 -0.92 -0.02
CA MET A 24 -11.05 -2.25 -0.35
C MET A 24 -11.97 -2.99 -1.34
N HIS A 25 -13.28 -2.99 -1.09
CA HIS A 25 -14.24 -3.63 -1.99
C HIS A 25 -14.23 -2.99 -3.38
N LEU A 26 -14.24 -1.66 -3.44
CA LEU A 26 -14.12 -0.94 -4.71
C LEU A 26 -12.80 -1.28 -5.41
N SER A 27 -11.68 -1.27 -4.67
CA SER A 27 -10.36 -1.55 -5.23
C SER A 27 -10.24 -2.97 -5.77
N GLN A 28 -10.84 -3.95 -5.11
CA GLN A 28 -10.86 -5.33 -5.60
C GLN A 28 -11.63 -5.45 -6.92
N ALA A 29 -12.81 -4.83 -7.02
CA ALA A 29 -13.61 -4.84 -8.23
C ALA A 29 -12.92 -4.07 -9.38
N ALA A 30 -12.40 -2.88 -9.08
CA ALA A 30 -11.65 -2.04 -10.01
C ALA A 30 -10.40 -2.75 -10.54
N LEU A 31 -9.64 -3.43 -9.67
CA LEU A 31 -8.44 -4.15 -10.08
C LEU A 31 -8.78 -5.28 -11.07
N LYS A 32 -9.88 -6.01 -10.87
CA LYS A 32 -10.32 -7.04 -11.82
C LYS A 32 -10.61 -6.46 -13.20
N ARG A 33 -11.31 -5.32 -13.28
CA ARG A 33 -11.54 -4.61 -14.54
C ARG A 33 -10.23 -4.15 -15.16
N GLN A 34 -9.37 -3.50 -14.38
CA GLN A 34 -8.10 -2.96 -14.84
C GLN A 34 -7.16 -4.04 -15.38
N ILE A 35 -7.11 -5.22 -14.72
CA ILE A 35 -6.35 -6.38 -15.21
C ILE A 35 -6.87 -6.82 -16.58
N SER A 36 -8.18 -6.90 -16.76
CA SER A 36 -8.79 -7.32 -18.02
C SER A 36 -8.54 -6.29 -19.13
N GLU A 37 -8.78 -5.01 -18.86
CA GLU A 37 -8.59 -3.93 -19.84
C GLU A 37 -7.14 -3.73 -20.26
N ALA A 38 -6.22 -3.94 -19.32
CA ALA A 38 -4.81 -3.86 -19.59
C ALA A 38 -4.22 -5.18 -20.07
N ASP A 39 -4.99 -6.26 -20.23
CA ASP A 39 -4.48 -7.60 -20.58
C ASP A 39 -3.23 -7.95 -19.72
N GLY A 40 -3.44 -7.88 -18.40
CA GLY A 40 -2.41 -7.93 -17.37
C GLY A 40 -2.38 -9.20 -16.54
N GLN A 41 -3.18 -10.22 -16.89
CA GLN A 41 -3.42 -11.42 -16.08
C GLN A 41 -2.12 -12.12 -15.68
N ALA A 42 -1.14 -12.21 -16.57
CA ALA A 42 0.18 -12.82 -16.33
C ALA A 42 1.05 -12.06 -15.29
N LEU A 43 0.66 -10.84 -14.92
CA LEU A 43 1.37 -10.00 -13.94
C LEU A 43 0.82 -10.18 -12.52
N PHE A 44 -0.15 -11.07 -12.31
CA PHE A 44 -0.74 -11.38 -11.02
C PHE A 44 -0.66 -12.86 -10.71
N ARG A 45 -0.52 -13.17 -9.43
CA ARG A 45 -0.36 -14.51 -8.86
C ARG A 45 -1.47 -14.78 -7.85
N HIS A 46 -2.19 -15.87 -8.05
CA HIS A 46 -3.28 -16.33 -7.19
C HIS A 46 -2.80 -17.48 -6.32
N GLU A 47 -1.88 -17.16 -5.40
CA GLU A 47 -1.12 -18.15 -4.64
C GLU A 47 -1.45 -18.10 -3.14
N GLY A 48 -2.41 -17.27 -2.76
CA GLY A 48 -2.83 -17.11 -1.38
C GLY A 48 -1.80 -16.40 -0.49
N GLN A 49 -2.10 -16.42 0.81
CA GLN A 49 -1.27 -15.87 1.87
C GLN A 49 -1.38 -16.71 3.14
N LEU A 50 -0.25 -16.95 3.78
CA LEU A 50 -0.12 -17.71 5.02
C LEU A 50 0.39 -16.80 6.14
N GLN A 51 -0.44 -16.60 7.16
CA GLN A 51 -0.10 -15.86 8.37
C GLN A 51 0.36 -16.83 9.46
N LEU A 52 1.63 -16.76 9.84
CA LEU A 52 2.27 -17.77 10.71
C LEU A 52 2.34 -17.35 12.18
N TYR A 53 2.07 -18.28 13.09
CA TYR A 53 2.07 -18.08 14.54
C TYR A 53 2.95 -19.08 15.28
N GLU A 54 3.74 -18.58 16.22
CA GLU A 54 4.53 -19.39 17.17
C GLU A 54 3.65 -19.79 18.35
N GLY A 55 3.04 -20.97 18.24
CA GLY A 55 2.26 -21.58 19.33
C GLY A 55 0.81 -21.09 19.43
N ALA A 56 0.02 -21.88 20.15
CA ALA A 56 -1.41 -21.68 20.31
C ALA A 56 -1.76 -20.34 20.98
N ARG A 57 -0.87 -19.77 21.81
CA ARG A 57 -1.11 -18.47 22.47
C ARG A 57 -1.22 -17.33 21.46
N ALA A 58 -0.24 -17.22 20.55
CA ALA A 58 -0.24 -16.17 19.53
C ALA A 58 -1.40 -16.37 18.54
N PHE A 59 -1.70 -17.62 18.21
CA PHE A 59 -2.83 -17.98 17.36
C PHE A 59 -4.18 -17.58 17.98
N ARG A 60 -4.46 -17.96 19.24
CA ARG A 60 -5.71 -17.60 19.95
C ARG A 60 -5.90 -16.08 20.03
N ALA A 61 -4.84 -15.33 20.29
CA ALA A 61 -4.88 -13.87 20.31
C ALA A 61 -5.26 -13.25 18.95
N SER A 62 -5.10 -13.99 17.85
CA SER A 62 -5.45 -13.52 16.50
C SER A 62 -6.90 -13.81 16.09
N LEU A 63 -7.60 -14.72 16.79
CA LEU A 63 -8.90 -15.26 16.35
C LEU A 63 -9.99 -14.19 16.22
N ALA A 64 -10.01 -13.18 17.08
CA ALA A 64 -10.97 -12.07 16.95
C ALA A 64 -10.82 -11.33 15.60
N GLY A 65 -9.59 -11.19 15.10
CA GLY A 65 -9.31 -10.62 13.79
C GLY A 65 -9.76 -11.53 12.64
N TRP A 66 -9.63 -12.84 12.78
CA TRP A 66 -10.16 -13.81 11.81
C TRP A 66 -11.68 -13.83 11.78
N GLU A 67 -12.34 -13.71 12.93
CA GLU A 67 -13.79 -13.59 13.00
C GLU A 67 -14.29 -12.31 12.30
N LEU A 68 -13.59 -11.19 12.50
CA LEU A 68 -13.90 -9.95 11.77
C LEU A 68 -13.77 -10.15 10.26
N ARG A 69 -12.70 -10.81 9.79
CA ARG A 69 -12.52 -11.17 8.37
C ARG A 69 -13.68 -12.02 7.84
N ARG A 70 -14.12 -13.02 8.60
CA ARG A 70 -15.26 -13.88 8.24
C ARG A 70 -16.54 -13.07 8.07
N ARG A 71 -16.83 -12.15 9.00
CA ARG A 71 -17.99 -11.24 8.92
C ARG A 71 -17.95 -10.30 7.71
N HIS A 72 -16.76 -10.02 7.18
CA HIS A 72 -16.57 -9.28 5.93
C HIS A 72 -16.41 -10.18 4.69
N GLY A 73 -16.77 -11.47 4.78
CA GLY A 73 -16.79 -12.39 3.64
C GLY A 73 -15.42 -12.87 3.16
N VAL A 74 -14.35 -12.68 3.95
CA VAL A 74 -13.02 -13.20 3.60
C VAL A 74 -12.96 -14.69 3.90
N ARG A 75 -12.66 -15.49 2.87
CA ARG A 75 -12.41 -16.93 3.00
C ARG A 75 -11.02 -17.20 3.58
N PHE A 76 -10.95 -18.08 4.57
CA PHE A 76 -9.69 -18.53 5.15
C PHE A 76 -9.82 -19.89 5.82
N ASP A 77 -8.69 -20.56 5.94
CA ASP A 77 -8.52 -21.81 6.69
C ASP A 77 -7.62 -21.55 7.90
N LEU A 78 -7.98 -22.14 9.05
CA LEU A 78 -7.19 -22.08 10.26
C LEU A 78 -6.44 -23.40 10.43
N LEU A 79 -5.12 -23.33 10.49
CA LEU A 79 -4.23 -24.48 10.57
C LEU A 79 -3.63 -24.55 11.97
N GLU A 80 -3.71 -25.72 12.60
CA GLU A 80 -3.29 -25.91 14.00
C GLU A 80 -2.14 -26.93 14.16
N SER A 81 -1.51 -27.33 13.05
CA SER A 81 -0.33 -28.19 13.06
C SER A 81 0.75 -27.73 12.07
N PRO A 82 2.05 -27.98 12.36
CA PRO A 82 3.12 -27.82 11.39
C PRO A 82 2.91 -28.62 10.09
N GLU A 83 2.28 -29.78 10.19
CA GLU A 83 2.02 -30.66 9.04
C GLU A 83 1.02 -30.02 8.07
N ALA A 84 -0.11 -29.48 8.56
CA ALA A 84 -1.08 -28.77 7.73
C ALA A 84 -0.49 -27.50 7.11
N ILE A 85 0.42 -26.82 7.83
CA ILE A 85 1.18 -25.69 7.29
C ILE A 85 2.10 -26.14 6.15
N ALA A 86 2.78 -27.28 6.31
CA ALA A 86 3.72 -27.81 5.33
C ALA A 86 3.05 -28.29 4.04
N GLU A 87 1.77 -28.67 4.09
CA GLU A 87 0.96 -28.97 2.88
C GLU A 87 0.84 -27.75 1.95
N ILE A 88 0.80 -26.53 2.51
CA ILE A 88 0.72 -25.27 1.75
C ILE A 88 2.11 -24.71 1.45
N GLN A 89 2.98 -24.63 2.47
CA GLN A 89 4.35 -24.14 2.34
C GLN A 89 5.33 -25.11 3.01
N PRO A 90 5.95 -26.02 2.23
CA PRO A 90 7.04 -26.85 2.72
C PRO A 90 8.27 -26.02 3.14
N GLY A 91 9.07 -26.57 4.04
CA GLY A 91 10.40 -26.04 4.41
C GLY A 91 10.41 -24.91 5.45
N LEU A 92 9.28 -24.65 6.11
CA LEU A 92 9.20 -23.75 7.27
C LEU A 92 9.79 -24.42 8.53
N ASP A 93 10.41 -23.62 9.40
CA ASP A 93 10.85 -24.06 10.73
C ASP A 93 9.64 -24.53 11.56
N ARG A 94 9.77 -25.69 12.24
CA ARG A 94 8.68 -26.34 12.99
C ARG A 94 8.18 -25.54 14.20
N ARG A 95 8.80 -24.41 14.56
CA ARG A 95 8.27 -23.47 15.57
C ARG A 95 6.91 -22.90 15.21
N PHE A 96 6.60 -22.79 13.91
CA PHE A 96 5.31 -22.34 13.45
C PHE A 96 4.35 -23.52 13.49
N THR A 97 3.54 -23.54 14.54
CA THR A 97 2.60 -24.63 14.82
C THR A 97 1.19 -24.29 14.40
N HIS A 98 0.88 -23.01 14.19
CA HIS A 98 -0.45 -22.56 13.81
C HIS A 98 -0.35 -21.49 12.72
N ALA A 99 -1.35 -21.43 11.84
CA ALA A 99 -1.43 -20.42 10.79
C ALA A 99 -2.88 -20.08 10.44
N GLY A 100 -3.08 -18.95 9.79
CA GLY A 100 -4.28 -18.70 8.99
C GLY A 100 -3.90 -18.58 7.52
N TYR A 101 -4.60 -19.31 6.65
CA TYR A 101 -4.38 -19.32 5.21
C TYR A 101 -5.53 -18.61 4.49
N THR A 102 -5.21 -17.61 3.69
CA THR A 102 -6.16 -16.85 2.86
C THR A 102 -5.95 -17.24 1.38
N PRO A 103 -6.70 -18.20 0.82
CA PRO A 103 -6.48 -18.69 -0.54
C PRO A 103 -6.72 -17.63 -1.63
N ASP A 104 -7.67 -16.72 -1.41
CA ASP A 104 -8.06 -15.70 -2.39
C ASP A 104 -7.10 -14.49 -2.44
N TRP A 105 -6.01 -14.52 -1.68
CA TRP A 105 -5.02 -13.46 -1.69
C TRP A 105 -4.27 -13.42 -3.03
N ILE A 106 -4.20 -12.23 -3.61
CA ILE A 106 -3.53 -11.98 -4.89
C ILE A 106 -2.23 -11.24 -4.63
N ASN A 107 -1.15 -11.72 -5.25
CA ASN A 107 0.14 -11.05 -5.26
C ASN A 107 0.41 -10.50 -6.66
N ILE A 108 1.01 -9.33 -6.75
CA ILE A 108 1.55 -8.86 -8.01
C ILE A 108 2.89 -9.54 -8.27
N CYS A 109 3.15 -9.92 -9.51
CA CYS A 109 4.43 -10.51 -9.91
C CYS A 109 5.56 -9.50 -9.71
N ASP A 110 5.43 -8.31 -10.29
CA ASP A 110 6.40 -7.21 -10.15
C ASP A 110 5.66 -5.87 -10.33
N PRO A 111 5.63 -4.99 -9.31
CA PRO A 111 4.98 -3.68 -9.40
C PRO A 111 5.51 -2.81 -10.54
N SER A 112 6.80 -2.92 -10.87
CA SER A 112 7.42 -2.14 -11.95
C SER A 112 6.92 -2.61 -13.32
N ARG A 113 6.80 -3.92 -13.52
CA ARG A 113 6.25 -4.49 -14.76
C ARG A 113 4.78 -4.13 -14.94
N TRP A 114 3.99 -4.17 -13.85
CA TRP A 114 2.61 -3.73 -13.89
C TRP A 114 2.46 -2.24 -14.23
N LEU A 115 3.23 -1.38 -13.56
CA LEU A 115 3.22 0.05 -13.87
C LEU A 115 3.64 0.32 -15.32
N THR A 116 4.64 -0.40 -15.82
CA THR A 116 5.08 -0.30 -17.23
C THR A 116 3.94 -0.68 -18.19
N ARG A 117 3.21 -1.77 -17.90
CA ARG A 117 2.06 -2.19 -18.70
C ARG A 117 0.96 -1.12 -18.70
N LEU A 118 0.61 -0.59 -17.54
CA LEU A 118 -0.37 0.50 -17.43
C LEU A 118 0.08 1.74 -18.22
N ARG A 119 1.37 2.10 -18.15
CA ARG A 119 1.93 3.21 -18.92
C ARG A 119 1.76 3.02 -20.42
N THR A 120 2.02 1.82 -20.93
CA THR A 120 1.83 1.48 -22.35
C THR A 120 0.37 1.61 -22.76
N VAL A 121 -0.56 1.10 -21.96
CA VAL A 121 -2.01 1.21 -22.24
C VAL A 121 -2.47 2.67 -22.25
N LEU A 122 -2.02 3.47 -21.29
CA LEU A 122 -2.35 4.89 -21.20
C LEU A 122 -1.77 5.69 -22.38
N ALA A 123 -0.53 5.43 -22.78
CA ALA A 123 0.09 6.07 -23.94
C ALA A 123 -0.68 5.75 -25.23
N ALA A 124 -1.11 4.50 -25.41
CA ALA A 124 -1.94 4.10 -26.56
C ALA A 124 -3.33 4.77 -26.55
N ARG A 125 -3.83 5.18 -25.38
CA ARG A 125 -5.07 5.96 -25.21
C ARG A 125 -4.85 7.47 -25.30
N GLY A 126 -3.64 7.93 -25.64
CA GLY A 126 -3.33 9.36 -25.87
C GLY A 126 -2.77 10.10 -24.65
N ALA A 127 -2.44 9.43 -23.55
CA ALA A 127 -1.78 10.08 -22.42
C ALA A 127 -0.33 10.48 -22.79
N THR A 128 0.05 11.70 -22.43
CA THR A 128 1.42 12.18 -22.53
C THR A 128 2.17 11.98 -21.21
N PHE A 129 3.45 11.61 -21.30
CA PHE A 129 4.31 11.43 -20.14
C PHE A 129 5.49 12.39 -20.25
N GLU A 130 5.59 13.29 -19.26
CA GLU A 130 6.69 14.24 -19.16
C GLU A 130 7.48 13.97 -17.89
N GLN A 131 8.80 14.01 -18.00
CA GLN A 131 9.69 13.95 -16.84
C GLN A 131 10.00 15.37 -16.38
N ALA A 132 9.29 15.83 -15.36
CA ALA A 132 9.48 17.14 -14.75
C ALA A 132 9.44 17.06 -13.22
N SER A 133 10.21 17.92 -12.56
CA SER A 133 10.15 18.09 -11.10
C SER A 133 9.22 19.24 -10.76
N VAL A 134 8.04 18.92 -10.25
CA VAL A 134 7.03 19.91 -9.82
C VAL A 134 7.39 20.45 -8.44
N GLN A 135 7.46 21.77 -8.32
CA GLN A 135 7.83 22.45 -7.08
C GLN A 135 6.60 22.97 -6.33
N ARG A 136 5.64 23.60 -7.03
CA ARG A 136 4.45 24.23 -6.43
C ARG A 136 3.27 24.22 -7.39
N LEU A 137 2.08 24.39 -6.83
CA LEU A 137 0.84 24.66 -7.55
C LEU A 137 0.38 26.08 -7.22
N LEU A 138 0.13 26.87 -8.26
CA LEU A 138 -0.27 28.27 -8.15
C LEU A 138 -1.64 28.46 -8.81
N PRO A 139 -2.72 28.62 -8.03
CA PRO A 139 -4.03 28.92 -8.58
C PRO A 139 -3.99 30.23 -9.35
N ARG A 140 -4.42 30.18 -10.61
CA ARG A 140 -4.71 31.35 -11.45
C ARG A 140 -6.22 31.47 -11.63
N ARG A 141 -6.65 32.53 -12.31
CA ARG A 141 -8.08 32.80 -12.56
C ARG A 141 -8.76 31.60 -13.22
N ASP A 142 -8.23 31.13 -14.35
CA ASP A 142 -8.89 30.11 -15.19
C ASP A 142 -8.11 28.78 -15.27
N ALA A 143 -6.97 28.66 -14.61
CA ALA A 143 -6.13 27.47 -14.60
C ALA A 143 -5.36 27.31 -13.28
N ILE A 144 -4.74 26.15 -13.09
CA ILE A 144 -3.68 25.92 -12.10
C ILE A 144 -2.35 25.95 -12.85
N GLU A 145 -1.47 26.85 -12.44
CA GLU A 145 -0.09 26.85 -12.90
C GLU A 145 0.73 25.86 -12.07
N ILE A 146 1.39 24.94 -12.76
CA ILE A 146 2.26 23.92 -12.21
C ILE A 146 3.68 24.43 -12.39
N GLU A 147 4.27 24.93 -11.31
CA GLU A 147 5.65 25.38 -11.33
C GLU A 147 6.58 24.16 -11.33
N THR A 148 7.47 24.10 -12.32
CA THR A 148 8.46 23.03 -12.46
C THR A 148 9.87 23.61 -12.41
N THR A 149 10.90 22.76 -12.34
CA THR A 149 12.29 23.19 -12.52
C THR A 149 12.60 23.69 -13.94
N GLY A 150 11.71 23.44 -14.90
CA GLY A 150 11.80 23.91 -16.28
C GLY A 150 10.72 24.95 -16.58
N ALA A 151 10.06 24.83 -17.73
CA ALA A 151 8.94 25.68 -18.07
C ALA A 151 7.71 25.36 -17.18
N PRO A 152 6.94 26.38 -16.74
CA PRO A 152 5.69 26.14 -16.05
C PRO A 152 4.66 25.53 -17.01
N LEU A 153 3.77 24.69 -16.47
CA LEU A 153 2.65 24.12 -17.20
C LEU A 153 1.34 24.74 -16.72
N LEU A 154 0.35 24.81 -17.58
CA LEU A 154 -1.01 25.24 -17.23
C LEU A 154 -1.98 24.08 -17.39
N ALA A 155 -2.82 23.84 -16.39
CA ALA A 155 -3.85 22.82 -16.43
C ALA A 155 -5.18 23.36 -15.91
N SER A 156 -6.29 22.94 -16.52
CA SER A 156 -7.64 23.27 -16.03
C SER A 156 -7.97 22.54 -14.72
N ARG A 157 -7.44 21.33 -14.55
CA ARG A 157 -7.53 20.50 -13.34
C ARG A 157 -6.20 19.81 -13.06
N VAL A 158 -5.91 19.52 -11.80
CA VAL A 158 -4.68 18.85 -11.35
C VAL A 158 -5.02 17.73 -10.39
N VAL A 159 -4.41 16.56 -10.56
CA VAL A 159 -4.43 15.48 -9.58
C VAL A 159 -3.07 15.40 -8.90
N VAL A 160 -3.03 15.50 -7.57
CA VAL A 160 -1.81 15.30 -6.77
C VAL A 160 -1.76 13.85 -6.28
N ALA A 161 -0.89 13.06 -6.90
CA ALA A 161 -0.62 11.66 -6.54
C ALA A 161 0.89 11.41 -6.32
N ALA A 162 1.60 12.41 -5.80
CA ALA A 162 3.07 12.42 -5.67
C ALA A 162 3.60 11.66 -4.43
N GLY A 163 2.91 10.61 -3.98
CA GLY A 163 3.32 9.79 -2.84
C GLY A 163 3.70 10.61 -1.60
N ALA A 164 4.90 10.39 -1.08
CA ALA A 164 5.41 11.04 0.13
C ALA A 164 5.65 12.55 -0.02
N TRP A 165 5.76 13.06 -1.26
CA TRP A 165 5.95 14.48 -1.54
C TRP A 165 4.64 15.26 -1.69
N SER A 166 3.50 14.58 -1.74
CA SER A 166 2.19 15.21 -2.02
C SER A 166 1.82 16.34 -1.06
N HIS A 167 2.21 16.22 0.21
CA HIS A 167 1.91 17.24 1.23
C HIS A 167 2.67 18.56 1.01
N HIS A 168 3.83 18.54 0.34
CA HIS A 168 4.53 19.77 -0.05
C HIS A 168 3.77 20.53 -1.14
N LEU A 169 3.22 19.80 -2.12
CA LEU A 169 2.39 20.38 -3.18
C LEU A 169 1.07 20.91 -2.60
N ALA A 170 0.41 20.15 -1.72
CA ALA A 170 -0.79 20.60 -1.02
C ALA A 170 -0.52 21.89 -0.19
N ALA A 171 0.63 21.97 0.49
CA ALA A 171 1.00 23.15 1.27
C ALA A 171 1.15 24.42 0.42
N SER A 172 1.53 24.31 -0.86
CA SER A 172 1.59 25.46 -1.78
C SER A 172 0.22 26.09 -2.06
N LEU A 173 -0.85 25.31 -1.91
CA LEU A 173 -2.25 25.76 -1.99
C LEU A 173 -2.79 26.25 -0.63
N GLY A 174 -2.00 26.13 0.45
CA GLY A 174 -2.42 26.43 1.82
C GLY A 174 -3.05 25.25 2.56
N ASP A 175 -3.07 24.05 1.98
CA ASP A 175 -3.60 22.84 2.61
C ASP A 175 -2.55 22.11 3.45
N ARG A 176 -2.76 22.07 4.77
CA ARG A 176 -1.80 21.46 5.71
C ARG A 176 -2.21 20.04 6.08
N ILE A 177 -1.69 19.08 5.33
CA ILE A 177 -1.94 17.66 5.55
C ILE A 177 -0.79 17.04 6.37
N PRO A 178 -1.06 16.35 7.49
CA PRO A 178 -0.05 15.80 8.40
C PRO A 178 0.51 14.47 7.88
N LEU A 179 0.96 14.44 6.62
CA LEU A 179 1.57 13.27 6.01
C LEU A 179 2.99 13.12 6.54
N GLU A 180 3.31 11.93 7.03
CA GLU A 180 4.65 11.54 7.44
C GLU A 180 5.13 10.39 6.55
N THR A 181 6.45 10.25 6.44
CA THR A 181 7.05 9.17 5.65
C THR A 181 7.62 8.08 6.54
N GLU A 182 7.01 6.91 6.45
CA GLU A 182 7.59 5.68 6.98
C GLU A 182 8.57 5.09 5.96
N ARG A 183 9.70 4.58 6.43
CA ARG A 183 10.68 3.90 5.59
C ARG A 183 10.61 2.39 5.80
N GLY A 184 10.42 1.66 4.71
CA GLY A 184 10.38 0.20 4.68
C GLY A 184 11.64 -0.37 4.06
N TYR A 185 12.20 -1.41 4.68
CA TYR A 185 13.47 -2.01 4.28
C TYR A 185 13.26 -3.42 3.74
N ASN A 186 14.01 -3.75 2.69
CA ASN A 186 13.81 -4.99 1.96
C ASN A 186 15.14 -5.53 1.46
N THR A 187 15.22 -6.86 1.37
CA THR A 187 16.26 -7.58 0.62
C THR A 187 15.57 -8.45 -0.42
N THR A 188 15.99 -8.32 -1.68
CA THR A 188 15.51 -9.19 -2.77
C THR A 188 16.60 -10.17 -3.14
N LEU A 189 16.32 -11.45 -3.02
CA LEU A 189 17.23 -12.54 -3.36
C LEU A 189 16.89 -13.05 -4.76
N PRO A 190 17.90 -13.41 -5.58
CA PRO A 190 17.67 -13.96 -6.91
C PRO A 190 17.12 -15.38 -6.84
N ASP A 191 16.59 -15.87 -7.96
CA ASP A 191 16.24 -17.28 -8.11
C ASP A 191 17.50 -18.16 -8.26
N PRO A 192 17.52 -19.40 -7.73
CA PRO A 192 16.64 -19.93 -6.68
C PRO A 192 17.18 -19.64 -5.28
N ALA A 193 16.41 -18.89 -4.47
CA ALA A 193 16.74 -18.62 -3.07
C ALA A 193 15.98 -19.53 -2.09
N PHE A 194 14.70 -19.78 -2.36
CA PHE A 194 13.82 -20.68 -1.61
C PHE A 194 12.55 -20.91 -2.43
N ASP A 195 11.98 -22.11 -2.36
CA ASP A 195 10.74 -22.47 -3.07
C ASP A 195 9.50 -21.94 -2.32
N ILE A 196 9.27 -20.64 -2.42
CA ILE A 196 8.10 -19.96 -1.85
C ILE A 196 6.86 -20.29 -2.69
N LYS A 197 5.88 -20.98 -2.10
CA LYS A 197 4.60 -21.37 -2.72
C LYS A 197 3.49 -20.35 -2.51
N THR A 198 3.59 -19.54 -1.47
CA THR A 198 2.56 -18.57 -1.09
C THR A 198 3.16 -17.37 -0.36
N HIS A 199 2.41 -16.28 -0.22
CA HIS A 199 2.86 -15.12 0.54
C HIS A 199 3.00 -15.47 2.03
N LEU A 200 4.17 -15.29 2.62
CA LEU A 200 4.39 -15.60 4.04
C LEU A 200 4.38 -14.31 4.86
N THR A 201 3.51 -14.26 5.86
CA THR A 201 3.45 -13.15 6.82
C THR A 201 3.85 -13.63 8.20
N PHE A 202 4.77 -12.90 8.85
CA PHE A 202 5.22 -13.17 10.21
C PHE A 202 4.81 -12.01 11.12
N PRO A 203 3.55 -11.95 11.61
CA PRO A 203 2.98 -10.76 12.25
C PRO A 203 3.70 -10.39 13.54
N ALA A 204 4.03 -11.37 14.37
CA ALA A 204 4.77 -11.18 15.62
C ALA A 204 6.20 -10.65 15.39
N HIS A 205 6.69 -10.72 14.15
CA HIS A 205 8.04 -10.30 13.77
C HIS A 205 8.09 -9.08 12.86
N GLY A 206 6.94 -8.61 12.36
CA GLY A 206 6.84 -7.40 11.55
C GLY A 206 7.50 -7.48 10.17
N PHE A 207 7.47 -8.65 9.53
CA PHE A 207 7.97 -8.81 8.15
C PHE A 207 7.20 -9.86 7.35
N VAL A 208 7.42 -9.84 6.03
CA VAL A 208 6.84 -10.75 5.05
C VAL A 208 7.94 -11.33 4.16
N VAL A 209 7.67 -12.51 3.59
CA VAL A 209 8.47 -13.11 2.52
C VAL A 209 7.56 -13.44 1.35
N THR A 210 7.86 -12.87 0.18
CA THR A 210 7.00 -13.00 -1.01
C THR A 210 7.85 -13.24 -2.24
N ARG A 211 7.28 -13.87 -3.27
CA ARG A 211 7.89 -13.85 -4.59
C ARG A 211 7.81 -12.45 -5.20
N ILE A 212 8.83 -12.04 -5.94
CA ILE A 212 8.79 -10.85 -6.80
C ILE A 212 9.65 -11.04 -8.04
N GLY A 213 9.05 -10.88 -9.22
CA GLY A 213 9.60 -11.40 -10.46
C GLY A 213 9.91 -12.89 -10.27
N ASP A 214 11.14 -13.26 -10.61
CA ASP A 214 11.64 -14.62 -10.46
C ASP A 214 12.27 -14.86 -9.08
N GLY A 215 12.59 -13.79 -8.33
CA GLY A 215 13.22 -13.88 -7.01
C GLY A 215 12.24 -13.88 -5.85
N ILE A 216 12.80 -13.77 -4.64
CA ILE A 216 12.02 -13.60 -3.40
C ILE A 216 12.42 -12.31 -2.69
N ARG A 217 11.49 -11.71 -1.96
CA ARG A 217 11.72 -10.50 -1.18
C ARG A 217 11.39 -10.75 0.28
N VAL A 218 12.38 -10.50 1.12
CA VAL A 218 12.19 -10.33 2.56
C VAL A 218 11.97 -8.84 2.80
N GLY A 219 10.78 -8.47 3.24
CA GLY A 219 10.38 -7.07 3.38
C GLY A 219 9.74 -6.80 4.73
N GLY A 220 10.09 -5.68 5.35
CA GLY A 220 9.55 -5.33 6.66
C GLY A 220 10.26 -4.12 7.25
N ALA A 221 10.21 -4.04 8.59
CA ALA A 221 10.69 -2.91 9.37
C ALA A 221 9.99 -1.59 9.02
N VAL A 222 9.74 -0.79 10.05
CA VAL A 222 9.23 0.57 9.91
C VAL A 222 10.20 1.49 10.62
N GLU A 223 10.57 2.56 9.95
CA GLU A 223 11.37 3.62 10.51
C GLU A 223 10.75 4.97 10.19
N LEU A 224 10.41 5.73 11.23
CA LEU A 224 10.03 7.13 11.11
C LEU A 224 11.32 7.93 10.91
N GLY A 225 11.63 8.27 9.67
CA GLY A 225 12.84 9.01 9.34
C GLY A 225 12.69 10.06 8.26
N GLY A 226 11.45 10.38 7.88
CA GLY A 226 11.16 11.34 6.84
C GLY A 226 11.80 10.98 5.49
N LEU A 227 12.02 12.00 4.67
CA LEU A 227 12.52 11.87 3.29
C LEU A 227 14.04 11.99 3.16
N THR A 228 14.74 12.52 4.17
CA THR A 228 16.14 12.98 4.03
C THR A 228 17.16 12.12 4.74
N LEU A 229 16.78 11.33 5.74
CA LEU A 229 17.73 10.49 6.47
C LEU A 229 18.32 9.40 5.56
N PRO A 230 19.63 9.10 5.70
CA PRO A 230 20.25 8.02 4.95
C PRO A 230 19.62 6.65 5.31
N PRO A 231 19.61 5.67 4.39
CA PRO A 231 19.11 4.32 4.67
C PRO A 231 19.93 3.62 5.76
N ASN A 232 19.25 2.95 6.69
CA ASN A 232 19.86 2.06 7.68
C ASN A 232 19.67 0.59 7.29
N TYR A 233 20.56 0.08 6.42
CA TYR A 233 20.45 -1.28 5.88
C TYR A 233 20.64 -2.40 6.91
N ARG A 234 21.16 -2.11 8.11
CA ARG A 234 21.18 -3.07 9.22
C ARG A 234 19.78 -3.63 9.53
N ARG A 235 18.73 -2.83 9.30
CA ARG A 235 17.33 -3.27 9.45
C ARG A 235 16.98 -4.37 8.44
N ALA A 236 17.41 -4.25 7.19
CA ALA A 236 17.20 -5.28 6.17
C ALA A 236 18.00 -6.55 6.50
N ASP A 237 19.24 -6.39 6.98
CA ASP A 237 20.12 -7.51 7.34
C ASP A 237 19.53 -8.32 8.51
N ILE A 238 19.04 -7.66 9.57
CA ILE A 238 18.36 -8.31 10.70
C ILE A 238 17.14 -9.13 10.25
N LEU A 239 16.36 -8.60 9.29
CA LEU A 239 15.20 -9.31 8.76
C LEU A 239 15.60 -10.51 7.92
N LEU A 240 16.65 -10.39 7.09
CA LEU A 240 17.17 -11.51 6.32
C LEU A 240 17.68 -12.63 7.23
N ASP A 241 18.44 -12.29 8.28
CA ASP A 241 18.92 -13.28 9.24
C ASP A 241 17.78 -13.95 10.01
N LYS A 242 16.71 -13.21 10.30
CA LYS A 242 15.48 -13.78 10.88
C LYS A 242 14.78 -14.70 9.89
N ALA A 243 14.65 -14.31 8.62
CA ALA A 243 14.06 -15.14 7.58
C ALA A 243 14.80 -16.48 7.42
N LYS A 244 16.14 -16.48 7.45
CA LYS A 244 16.96 -17.72 7.41
C LYS A 244 16.66 -18.67 8.56
N ARG A 245 16.35 -18.15 9.75
CA ARG A 245 15.94 -18.98 10.89
C ARG A 245 14.54 -19.56 10.74
N PHE A 246 13.67 -18.92 9.95
CA PHE A 246 12.29 -19.36 9.75
C PHE A 246 12.13 -20.24 8.51
N LEU A 247 13.09 -20.16 7.60
CA LEU A 247 13.19 -20.90 6.35
C LEU A 247 14.59 -21.53 6.31
N PRO A 248 14.84 -22.67 6.99
CA PRO A 248 16.19 -23.22 7.14
C PRO A 248 16.93 -23.50 5.82
N GLY A 249 16.21 -23.71 4.72
CA GLY A 249 16.77 -23.87 3.37
C GLY A 249 17.01 -22.57 2.60
N LEU A 250 16.78 -21.40 3.19
CA LEU A 250 16.88 -20.12 2.50
C LEU A 250 18.33 -19.75 2.17
N ASN A 251 18.65 -19.70 0.88
CA ASN A 251 19.90 -19.14 0.39
C ASN A 251 19.84 -17.60 0.41
N GLY A 252 20.58 -16.98 1.33
CA GLY A 252 20.65 -15.53 1.48
C GLY A 252 21.69 -14.81 0.62
N GLN A 253 22.36 -15.49 -0.31
CA GLN A 253 23.41 -14.90 -1.15
C GLN A 253 22.85 -14.05 -2.31
N GLY A 254 23.65 -13.11 -2.82
CA GLY A 254 23.28 -12.29 -3.97
C GLY A 254 22.14 -11.28 -3.73
N GLY A 255 21.78 -11.03 -2.46
CA GLY A 255 20.65 -10.17 -2.11
C GLY A 255 20.87 -8.68 -2.42
N ARG A 256 19.94 -8.07 -3.14
CA ARG A 256 19.90 -6.61 -3.34
C ARG A 256 19.04 -5.94 -2.27
N ARG A 257 19.68 -5.10 -1.47
CA ARG A 257 19.04 -4.28 -0.43
C ARG A 257 18.43 -3.03 -1.05
N TRP A 258 17.26 -2.63 -0.57
CA TRP A 258 16.64 -1.35 -0.93
C TRP A 258 15.69 -0.85 0.16
N MET A 259 15.41 0.45 0.13
CA MET A 259 14.50 1.12 1.05
C MET A 259 13.47 1.93 0.24
N GLY A 260 12.22 1.92 0.69
CA GLY A 260 11.13 2.67 0.07
C GLY A 260 10.38 3.55 1.06
N PHE A 261 9.78 4.61 0.55
CA PHE A 261 8.97 5.56 1.30
C PHE A 261 7.49 5.18 1.26
N ARG A 262 6.84 5.17 2.43
CA ARG A 262 5.41 4.89 2.61
C ARG A 262 4.72 6.17 3.11
N PRO A 263 3.91 6.85 2.27
CA PRO A 263 3.20 8.06 2.66
C PRO A 263 2.09 7.71 3.63
N SER A 264 2.26 8.04 4.91
CA SER A 264 1.38 7.58 5.98
C SER A 264 0.70 8.76 6.67
N LEU A 265 -0.59 8.60 6.95
CA LEU A 265 -1.40 9.57 7.65
C LEU A 265 -1.73 9.07 9.07
N PRO A 266 -1.97 9.97 10.05
CA PRO A 266 -2.12 9.57 11.45
C PRO A 266 -3.35 8.69 11.75
N ASP A 267 -4.32 8.65 10.84
CA ASP A 267 -5.54 7.83 10.93
C ASP A 267 -5.52 6.62 9.98
N SER A 268 -4.41 6.40 9.26
CA SER A 268 -4.21 5.29 8.31
C SER A 268 -5.18 5.27 7.12
N LEU A 269 -5.92 6.35 6.87
CA LEU A 269 -6.75 6.51 5.66
C LEU A 269 -6.05 7.43 4.66
N PRO A 270 -6.10 7.16 3.35
CA PRO A 270 -5.60 8.09 2.34
C PRO A 270 -6.43 9.38 2.30
N VAL A 271 -5.90 10.41 1.65
CA VAL A 271 -6.68 11.56 1.21
C VAL A 271 -7.09 11.32 -0.25
N ILE A 272 -8.41 11.26 -0.48
CA ILE A 272 -9.05 11.08 -1.80
C ILE A 272 -10.24 12.03 -1.88
N ASP A 273 -10.00 13.29 -2.27
CA ASP A 273 -11.01 14.34 -2.39
C ASP A 273 -10.43 15.58 -3.08
N HIS A 274 -11.25 16.57 -3.37
CA HIS A 274 -10.81 17.90 -3.77
C HIS A 274 -9.99 18.60 -2.67
N SER A 275 -9.10 19.49 -3.08
CA SER A 275 -8.50 20.48 -2.18
C SER A 275 -9.61 21.34 -1.56
N PRO A 276 -9.58 21.58 -0.23
CA PRO A 276 -10.45 22.54 0.45
C PRO A 276 -10.31 23.98 -0.07
N ARG A 277 -9.20 24.31 -0.73
CA ARG A 277 -8.86 25.66 -1.19
C ARG A 277 -9.15 25.87 -2.67
N ASP A 278 -9.06 24.83 -3.50
CA ASP A 278 -9.37 24.92 -4.92
C ASP A 278 -9.92 23.59 -5.47
N ARG A 279 -11.21 23.56 -5.84
CA ARG A 279 -11.87 22.35 -6.35
C ARG A 279 -11.27 21.80 -7.64
N ARG A 280 -10.49 22.60 -8.39
CA ARG A 280 -9.79 22.12 -9.60
C ARG A 280 -8.64 21.17 -9.26
N VAL A 281 -8.23 21.09 -7.99
CA VAL A 281 -7.17 20.21 -7.52
C VAL A 281 -7.78 19.03 -6.76
N VAL A 282 -7.46 17.81 -7.17
CA VAL A 282 -7.86 16.57 -6.51
C VAL A 282 -6.63 15.93 -5.85
N TYR A 283 -6.78 15.42 -4.65
CA TYR A 283 -5.74 14.72 -3.90
C TYR A 283 -5.98 13.22 -3.94
N ALA A 284 -4.92 12.44 -4.14
CA ALA A 284 -4.94 10.98 -4.15
C ALA A 284 -3.63 10.42 -3.59
N PHE A 285 -3.44 10.49 -2.26
CA PHE A 285 -2.20 10.10 -1.61
C PHE A 285 -2.40 9.65 -0.16
N GLY A 286 -1.34 9.16 0.49
CA GLY A 286 -1.39 8.79 1.91
C GLY A 286 -1.85 7.37 2.20
N HIS A 287 -1.79 6.47 1.21
CA HIS A 287 -2.25 5.08 1.30
C HIS A 287 -1.38 4.16 2.19
N GLY A 288 -0.29 4.67 2.77
CA GLY A 288 0.61 3.90 3.63
C GLY A 288 1.09 2.60 2.97
N HIS A 289 0.76 1.47 3.60
CA HIS A 289 1.13 0.13 3.13
C HIS A 289 0.23 -0.42 2.01
N LEU A 290 -0.90 0.23 1.74
CA LEU A 290 -1.96 -0.31 0.88
C LEU A 290 -2.06 0.40 -0.47
N GLY A 291 -1.09 1.26 -0.82
CA GLY A 291 -1.12 2.05 -2.06
C GLY A 291 -1.27 1.20 -3.32
N LEU A 292 -0.56 0.06 -3.42
CA LEU A 292 -0.74 -0.84 -4.57
C LEU A 292 -2.14 -1.47 -4.57
N THR A 293 -2.57 -1.98 -3.42
CA THR A 293 -3.88 -2.64 -3.22
C THR A 293 -5.05 -1.70 -3.50
N GLN A 294 -4.89 -0.42 -3.18
CA GLN A 294 -5.93 0.62 -3.31
C GLN A 294 -5.88 1.38 -4.63
N SER A 295 -4.84 1.18 -5.45
CA SER A 295 -4.56 2.04 -6.60
C SER A 295 -5.70 2.05 -7.62
N ALA A 296 -6.22 0.88 -7.99
CA ALA A 296 -7.31 0.76 -8.97
C ALA A 296 -8.61 1.45 -8.49
N GLY A 297 -9.02 1.20 -7.25
CA GLY A 297 -10.23 1.83 -6.69
C GLY A 297 -10.06 3.34 -6.51
N THR A 298 -8.88 3.78 -6.09
CA THR A 298 -8.55 5.22 -6.00
C THR A 298 -8.61 5.88 -7.38
N ALA A 299 -8.15 5.21 -8.44
CA ALA A 299 -8.18 5.76 -9.79
C ALA A 299 -9.61 6.00 -10.28
N GLU A 300 -10.54 5.08 -9.99
CA GLU A 300 -11.97 5.26 -10.32
C GLU A 300 -12.58 6.43 -9.53
N LEU A 301 -12.32 6.53 -8.22
CA LEU A 301 -12.77 7.67 -7.42
C LEU A 301 -12.22 9.01 -7.93
N VAL A 302 -10.94 9.05 -8.32
CA VAL A 302 -10.34 10.25 -8.89
C VAL A 302 -10.97 10.60 -10.23
N ALA A 303 -11.28 9.61 -11.07
CA ALA A 303 -11.98 9.84 -12.34
C ALA A 303 -13.37 10.44 -12.10
N ASP A 304 -14.13 9.90 -11.15
CA ASP A 304 -15.44 10.43 -10.74
C ASP A 304 -15.32 11.89 -10.27
N LEU A 305 -14.37 12.19 -9.37
CA LEU A 305 -14.13 13.54 -8.86
C LEU A 305 -13.71 14.54 -9.95
N VAL A 306 -12.86 14.12 -10.89
CA VAL A 306 -12.42 14.98 -12.00
C VAL A 306 -13.56 15.26 -12.97
N ALA A 307 -14.43 14.27 -13.20
CA ALA A 307 -15.61 14.37 -14.06
C ALA A 307 -16.85 14.97 -13.35
N ASP A 308 -16.71 15.39 -12.08
CA ASP A 308 -17.82 15.86 -11.23
C ASP A 308 -19.00 14.85 -11.16
N THR A 309 -18.69 13.55 -11.25
CA THR A 309 -19.65 12.45 -11.11
C THR A 309 -19.72 12.02 -9.64
N PRO A 310 -20.93 11.74 -9.09
CA PRO A 310 -21.06 11.27 -7.72
C PRO A 310 -20.32 9.94 -7.48
N PRO A 311 -19.42 9.85 -6.49
CA PRO A 311 -18.73 8.61 -6.15
C PRO A 311 -19.69 7.52 -5.64
N PRO A 312 -19.32 6.23 -5.72
CA PRO A 312 -20.18 5.12 -5.32
C PRO A 312 -20.45 5.02 -3.80
N PHE A 313 -19.75 5.81 -2.98
CA PHE A 313 -19.96 5.92 -1.54
C PHE A 313 -19.45 7.27 -1.01
N ASP A 314 -19.82 7.61 0.22
CA ASP A 314 -19.41 8.86 0.87
C ASP A 314 -17.88 8.93 1.08
N LEU A 315 -17.26 9.98 0.55
CA LEU A 315 -15.82 10.24 0.66
C LEU A 315 -15.43 11.11 1.86
N HIS A 316 -16.36 11.49 2.74
CA HIS A 316 -16.08 12.36 3.89
C HIS A 316 -14.90 11.86 4.74
N ALA A 317 -14.78 10.54 4.97
CA ALA A 317 -13.66 9.94 5.70
C ALA A 317 -12.30 10.09 4.98
N PHE A 318 -12.30 10.26 3.66
CA PHE A 318 -11.12 10.47 2.82
C PHE A 318 -10.84 11.94 2.52
N SER A 319 -11.72 12.86 2.95
CA SER A 319 -11.55 14.29 2.71
C SER A 319 -10.34 14.88 3.42
N ALA A 320 -9.61 15.78 2.74
CA ALA A 320 -8.56 16.59 3.35
C ALA A 320 -9.06 17.46 4.52
N ASN A 321 -10.35 17.82 4.51
CA ASN A 321 -10.98 18.64 5.54
C ASN A 321 -10.87 18.04 6.94
N ARG A 322 -10.76 16.71 7.08
CA ARG A 322 -10.63 16.04 8.38
C ARG A 322 -9.37 16.42 9.16
N PHE A 323 -8.38 17.02 8.48
CA PHE A 323 -7.14 17.51 9.09
C PHE A 323 -7.05 19.02 9.24
N GLN A 324 -7.96 19.76 8.61
CA GLN A 324 -7.98 21.21 8.70
C GLN A 324 -8.46 21.61 10.10
N ARG A 325 -7.84 22.64 10.68
CA ARG A 325 -8.39 23.23 11.89
C ARG A 325 -9.63 24.02 11.48
N ALA A 326 -10.75 23.84 12.19
CA ALA A 326 -11.84 24.81 12.14
C ALA A 326 -11.21 26.18 12.42
N HIS A 327 -11.38 27.12 11.49
CA HIS A 327 -11.01 28.50 11.77
C HIS A 327 -12.04 29.00 12.78
N SER A 328 -11.65 29.00 14.06
CA SER A 328 -12.29 29.80 15.11
C SER A 328 -11.81 31.24 14.98
#